data_AF-A0A4Z2EEP0-F1
#
_entry.id   AF-A0A4Z2EEP0-F1
#
_cell.length_a   1.000
_cell.length_b   1.000
_cell.length_c   1.000
_cell.angle_alpha   90.00
_cell.angle_beta   90.00
_cell.angle_gamma   90.00
#
_symmetry.space_group_name_H-M   'P 1'
#
loop_
_entity.id
_entity.type
_entity.pdbx_description
1 polymer ?
#
loop_
_entity_poly.entity_id
_entity_poly.type
_entity_poly.pdbx_seq_one_letter_code
_entity_poly.pdbx_strand_id
1 'polypeptide(L)'
;MLELENAVTNIPPVLYRNLDGVVFDCGCDIRWIQLWQQRGEAGLHTQQLYCRNGASKIRLHNMYIHDCDERRIGGDGREGDKGEG
;
A
#
# COMPACT_ATOMS: atom_id res chain seq x y z
N MET A 1 -4.35 -2.79 -13.96
CA MET A 1 -4.76 -1.38 -13.76
C MET A 1 -6.28 -1.24 -13.66
N LEU A 2 -7.06 -1.80 -14.59
CA LEU A 2 -8.55 -1.79 -14.56
C LEU A 2 -9.22 -2.57 -13.40
N GLU A 3 -8.59 -3.62 -12.86
CA GLU A 3 -9.14 -4.39 -11.72
C GLU A 3 -9.17 -3.57 -10.41
N LEU A 4 -8.18 -2.69 -10.21
CA LEU A 4 -8.09 -1.84 -9.02
C LEU A 4 -9.11 -0.70 -9.04
N GLU A 5 -9.39 -0.14 -10.22
CA GLU A 5 -10.44 0.87 -10.40
C GLU A 5 -11.84 0.29 -10.11
N ASN A 6 -12.09 -0.98 -10.46
CA ASN A 6 -13.36 -1.66 -10.17
C ASN A 6 -13.55 -2.08 -8.70
N ALA A 7 -12.47 -2.40 -7.99
CA ALA A 7 -12.54 -2.64 -6.55
C ALA A 7 -12.87 -1.34 -5.77
N VAL A 8 -12.35 -0.22 -6.27
CA VAL A 8 -12.53 1.11 -5.70
C VAL A 8 -13.96 1.64 -5.86
N THR A 9 -14.60 1.39 -7.01
CA THR A 9 -15.96 1.86 -7.28
C THR A 9 -17.01 1.17 -6.40
N ASN A 10 -16.70 -0.01 -5.84
CA ASN A 10 -17.60 -0.75 -4.94
C ASN A 10 -17.36 -0.45 -3.45
N ILE A 11 -16.29 0.26 -3.08
CA ILE A 11 -16.03 0.65 -1.70
C ILE A 11 -16.77 1.97 -1.42
N PRO A 12 -17.65 2.03 -0.39
CA PRO A 12 -18.36 3.26 -0.05
C PRO A 12 -17.39 4.44 0.12
N PRO A 13 -17.69 5.64 -0.44
CA PRO A 13 -16.80 6.80 -0.38
C PRO A 13 -16.43 7.32 1.01
N VAL A 14 -16.99 6.74 2.06
CA VAL A 14 -16.73 7.06 3.46
C VAL A 14 -15.58 6.23 4.05
N LEU A 15 -15.26 5.07 3.47
CA LEU A 15 -14.31 4.10 4.04
C LEU A 15 -12.85 4.56 3.95
N TYR A 16 -12.51 5.32 2.92
CA TYR A 16 -11.15 5.83 2.69
C TYR A 16 -10.96 7.30 3.09
N ARG A 17 -12.02 8.00 3.55
CA ARG A 17 -11.92 9.42 3.95
C ARG A 17 -11.19 9.64 5.26
N ASN A 18 -11.06 8.62 6.09
CA ASN A 18 -10.46 8.75 7.41
C ASN A 18 -9.62 7.51 7.76
N LEU A 19 -8.46 7.42 7.11
CA LEU A 19 -7.42 6.43 7.42
C LEU A 19 -6.35 7.02 8.34
N ASP A 20 -6.49 8.30 8.74
CA ASP A 20 -5.61 8.94 9.71
C ASP A 20 -5.65 8.21 11.06
N GLY A 21 -4.49 7.77 11.53
CA GLY A 21 -4.33 6.99 12.76
C GLY A 21 -4.33 5.47 12.54
N VAL A 22 -4.77 4.98 11.38
CA VAL A 22 -4.59 3.57 11.01
C VAL A 22 -3.12 3.34 10.64
N VAL A 23 -2.51 2.32 11.24
CA VAL A 23 -1.16 1.87 10.87
C VAL A 23 -1.29 0.54 10.16
N PHE A 24 -1.04 0.56 8.86
CA PHE A 24 -1.05 -0.63 8.02
C PHE A 24 0.26 -1.41 8.20
N ASP A 25 0.32 -2.66 7.73
CA ASP A 25 1.60 -3.35 7.54
C ASP A 25 2.13 -3.01 6.14
N CYS A 26 3.40 -2.59 6.06
CA CYS A 26 4.00 -2.23 4.78
C CYS A 26 4.05 -3.47 3.87
N GLY A 27 3.43 -3.40 2.70
CA GLY A 27 3.27 -4.54 1.81
C GLY A 27 2.73 -4.14 0.44
N CYS A 28 2.79 -5.05 -0.52
CA CYS A 28 2.17 -4.84 -1.83
C CYS A 28 0.64 -4.67 -1.73
N ASP A 29 0.01 -5.24 -0.70
CA ASP A 29 -1.42 -5.13 -0.44
C ASP A 29 -1.90 -3.69 -0.18
N ILE A 30 -1.01 -2.82 0.29
CA ILE A 30 -1.32 -1.40 0.56
C ILE A 30 -0.67 -0.44 -0.46
N ARG A 31 -0.04 -0.98 -1.51
CA ARG A 31 0.62 -0.16 -2.53
C ARG A 31 -0.35 0.77 -3.26
N TRP A 32 -1.61 0.33 -3.44
CA TRP A 32 -2.65 1.16 -4.04
C TRP A 32 -2.93 2.44 -3.23
N ILE A 33 -2.87 2.38 -1.89
CA ILE A 33 -3.07 3.54 -1.00
C ILE A 33 -1.98 4.58 -1.25
N GLN A 34 -0.73 4.13 -1.39
CA GLN A 34 0.40 5.01 -1.71
C GLN A 34 0.25 5.66 -3.10
N LEU A 35 -0.18 4.88 -4.10
CA LEU A 35 -0.44 5.40 -5.45
C LEU A 35 -1.55 6.46 -5.45
N TRP A 36 -2.60 6.24 -4.67
CA TRP A 36 -3.71 7.17 -4.52
C TRP A 36 -3.30 8.46 -3.82
N GLN A 37 -2.46 8.37 -2.78
CA GLN A 37 -1.86 9.57 -2.16
C GLN A 37 -1.07 10.39 -3.19
N GLN A 38 -0.33 9.74 -4.09
CA GLN A 38 0.44 10.44 -5.13
C GLN A 38 -0.45 11.09 -6.20
N ARG A 39 -1.57 10.44 -6.56
CA ARG A 39 -2.51 10.93 -7.59
C ARG A 39 -3.53 11.95 -7.08
N GLY A 40 -3.61 12.16 -5.76
CA GLY A 40 -4.61 13.03 -5.16
C GLY A 40 -6.00 12.41 -5.05
N GLU A 41 -6.12 11.09 -5.23
CA GLU A 41 -7.40 10.39 -5.22
C GLU A 41 -7.99 10.31 -3.82
N ALA A 42 -9.31 10.26 -3.73
CA ALA A 42 -10.06 9.96 -2.51
C ALA A 42 -9.79 10.88 -1.30
N GLY A 43 -9.08 12.00 -1.48
CA GLY A 43 -8.60 12.85 -0.37
C GLY A 43 -7.52 12.18 0.47
N LEU A 44 -6.84 11.14 -0.02
CA LEU A 44 -5.77 10.47 0.74
C LEU A 44 -4.49 11.32 0.82
N HIS A 45 -4.26 12.19 -0.16
CA HIS A 45 -3.10 13.08 -0.20
C HIS A 45 -3.08 14.12 0.94
N THR A 46 -4.24 14.42 1.54
CA THR A 46 -4.35 15.33 2.69
C THR A 46 -4.15 14.63 4.03
N GLN A 47 -4.09 13.30 4.04
CA GLN A 47 -3.99 12.48 5.24
C GLN A 47 -2.53 12.07 5.49
N GLN A 48 -2.15 11.91 6.77
CA GLN A 48 -0.86 11.41 7.19
C GLN A 48 -0.93 9.91 7.47
N LEU A 49 -0.77 9.13 6.39
CA LEU A 49 -0.81 7.68 6.46
C LEU A 49 0.54 7.06 6.80
N TYR A 50 0.50 5.95 7.54
CA TYR A 50 1.67 5.23 8.00
C TYR A 50 1.53 3.74 7.79
N CYS A 51 2.67 3.07 7.58
CA CYS A 51 2.75 1.63 7.64
C CYS A 51 3.88 1.17 8.57
N ARG A 52 3.79 -0.07 9.03
CA ARG A 52 4.77 -0.74 9.87
C ARG A 52 5.67 -1.61 9.00
N ASN A 53 6.97 -1.41 9.10
CA ASN A 53 8.00 -2.26 8.50
C ASN A 53 8.79 -2.92 9.64
N GLY A 54 8.46 -4.18 9.96
CA GLY A 54 8.97 -4.87 11.15
C GLY A 54 8.56 -4.15 12.44
N ALA A 55 9.53 -3.65 13.21
CA ALA A 55 9.26 -2.87 14.43
C ALA A 55 9.10 -1.35 14.16
N SER A 56 9.42 -0.88 12.96
CA SER A 56 9.48 0.55 12.65
C SER A 56 8.18 1.06 12.03
N LYS A 57 7.75 2.27 12.42
CA LYS A 57 6.64 2.99 11.79
C LYS A 57 7.21 4.01 10.80
N ILE A 58 6.84 3.90 9.53
CA ILE A 58 7.27 4.81 8.47
C ILE A 58 6.07 5.48 7.80
N ARG A 59 6.28 6.66 7.19
CA ARG A 59 5.23 7.31 6.39
C ARG A 59 4.96 6.47 5.15
N LEU A 60 3.69 6.34 4.76
CA LEU A 60 3.29 5.50 3.64
C LEU A 60 3.97 5.90 2.32
N HIS A 61 4.18 7.20 2.08
CA HIS A 61 4.89 7.66 0.88
C HIS A 61 6.37 7.25 0.84
N ASN A 62 6.99 6.94 1.99
CA ASN A 62 8.36 6.42 2.11
C ASN A 62 8.44 4.90 1.99
N MET A 63 7.30 4.21 1.85
CA MET A 63 7.29 2.77 1.63
C MET A 63 7.95 2.45 0.28
N TYR A 64 8.99 1.62 0.32
CA TYR A 64 9.74 1.18 -0.85
C TYR A 64 9.75 -0.35 -0.87
N ILE A 65 8.90 -0.93 -1.71
CA ILE A 65 8.76 -2.37 -1.88
C ILE A 65 8.98 -2.64 -3.36
N HIS A 66 10.00 -3.46 -3.65
CA HIS A 66 10.30 -3.94 -4.98
C HIS A 66 9.29 -5.03 -5.38
N ASP A 67 9.00 -5.16 -6.67
CA ASP A 67 8.27 -6.27 -7.27
C ASP A 67 6.78 -6.44 -6.92
N CYS A 68 6.08 -5.37 -6.50
CA CYS A 68 4.62 -5.42 -6.35
C CYS A 68 3.82 -5.56 -7.66
N ASP A 69 4.49 -5.56 -8.80
CA ASP A 69 3.90 -5.75 -10.13
C ASP A 69 4.12 -7.18 -10.67
N GLU A 70 4.90 -8.01 -9.98
CA GLU A 70 5.14 -9.40 -10.42
C GLU A 70 4.03 -10.32 -9.90
N ARG A 71 2.82 -10.15 -10.46
CA ARG A 71 1.75 -11.16 -10.32
C ARG A 71 2.14 -12.41 -11.11
N ARG A 72 3.09 -13.20 -10.60
CA ARG A 72 3.25 -14.58 -11.06
C ARG A 72 2.04 -15.36 -10.56
N ILE A 73 1.13 -15.66 -11.48
CA ILE A 73 0.10 -16.68 -11.27
C ILE A 73 0.85 -18.00 -11.02
N GLY A 74 1.03 -18.34 -9.74
CA GLY A 74 1.65 -19.58 -9.27
C GLY A 74 3.02 -19.37 -8.61
N GLY A 75 3.04 -19.35 -7.28
CA GLY A 75 4.29 -19.41 -6.51
C GLY A 75 4.10 -19.02 -5.05
N ASP A 76 4.02 -20.02 -4.17
CA ASP A 76 4.19 -19.90 -2.73
C ASP A 76 5.44 -19.06 -2.39
N GLY A 77 5.24 -17.90 -1.79
CA GLY A 77 6.30 -16.94 -1.46
C GLY A 77 6.91 -17.22 -0.09
N ARG A 78 7.99 -18.00 -0.07
CA ARG A 78 9.06 -17.88 0.92
C ARG A 78 10.38 -17.60 0.19
N GLU A 79 11.28 -16.91 0.89
CA GLU A 79 12.61 -16.43 0.47
C GLU A 79 12.61 -15.08 -0.29
N GLY A 80 13.39 -14.06 0.08
CA GLY A 80 14.57 -14.07 0.94
C GLY A 80 14.85 -12.71 1.59
N ASP A 81 15.25 -12.81 2.85
CA ASP A 81 16.20 -11.91 3.48
C ASP A 81 17.58 -12.21 2.87
N LYS A 82 18.23 -11.22 2.25
CA LYS A 82 19.69 -11.14 2.17
C LYS A 82 20.12 -9.67 2.13
N GLY A 83 20.38 -9.13 3.31
CA GLY A 83 21.50 -8.21 3.46
C GLY A 83 22.82 -8.99 3.30
N GLU A 84 23.79 -8.38 2.60
CA GLU A 84 25.23 -8.38 2.89
C GLU A 84 26.02 -7.96 1.63
N GLY A 85 26.93 -6.99 1.79
CA GLY A 85 27.89 -6.55 0.78
C GLY A 85 28.23 -5.08 0.87
#